data_AF-A0A3C0X3B6-F1
#
_entry.id   AF-A0A3C0X3B6-F1
#
_cell.length_a   1.000
_cell.length_b   1.000
_cell.length_c   1.000
_cell.angle_alpha   90.00
_cell.angle_beta   90.00
_cell.angle_gamma   90.00
#
_symmetry.space_group_name_H-M   'P 1'
#
loop_
_entity.id
_entity.type
_entity.pdbx_description
1 polymer ?
#
loop_
_entity_poly.entity_id
_entity_poly.type
_entity_poly.pdbx_seq_one_letter_code
_entity_poly.pdbx_strand_id
1 'polypeptide(L)'
;MKFINEILKNDPDYKNLLRSVMSERLPLVCTGLSHIHKAAVISALSSHTGRKIAVITHDEASANELRDDLISLGLKAVNFPLRDYCIGPLAGYSKEYEHKRTDTLSVLSDGAFDVLTVSLDAAVQYTVPPETLNRARFTLKAGDNEDISALSSRLVNAGYVRSELCEGIGQFSVRGGIFDIFPVGAPQPCRIEFWGDEIDNISY
;
A
#
# COMPACT_ATOMS: atom_id res chain seq x y z
N MET A 1 -2.96 -15.86 14.41
CA MET A 1 -3.67 -17.01 15.04
C MET A 1 -3.34 -18.32 14.32
N LYS A 2 -2.31 -19.07 14.75
CA LYS A 2 -1.94 -20.35 14.09
C LYS A 2 -3.01 -21.45 14.23
N PHE A 3 -3.83 -21.37 15.27
CA PHE A 3 -4.83 -22.39 15.61
C PHE A 3 -5.90 -22.61 14.52
N ILE A 4 -6.47 -21.53 13.97
CA ILE A 4 -7.51 -21.62 12.93
C ILE A 4 -6.95 -22.29 11.67
N ASN A 5 -5.71 -21.94 11.29
CA ASN A 5 -5.06 -22.52 10.12
C ASN A 5 -4.82 -24.04 10.30
N GLU A 6 -4.42 -24.47 11.50
CA GLU A 6 -4.25 -25.90 11.82
C GLU A 6 -5.58 -26.66 11.84
N ILE A 7 -6.68 -26.05 12.31
CA ILE A 7 -8.02 -26.66 12.22
C ILE A 7 -8.41 -26.85 10.75
N LEU A 8 -8.31 -25.80 9.93
CA LEU A 8 -8.66 -25.87 8.51
C LEU A 8 -7.82 -26.90 7.78
N LYS A 9 -6.54 -27.07 8.13
CA LYS A 9 -5.67 -28.10 7.55
C LYS A 9 -6.20 -29.53 7.74
N ASN A 10 -7.06 -29.77 8.74
CA ASN A 10 -7.67 -31.07 8.97
C ASN A 10 -9.01 -31.27 8.24
N ASP A 11 -9.66 -30.18 7.82
CA ASP A 11 -10.93 -30.20 7.12
C ASP A 11 -10.79 -30.82 5.71
N PRO A 12 -11.65 -31.80 5.33
CA PRO A 12 -11.57 -32.48 4.04
C PRO A 12 -11.76 -31.54 2.83
N ASP A 13 -12.68 -30.57 2.93
CA ASP A 13 -12.99 -29.66 1.84
C ASP A 13 -11.86 -28.66 1.63
N TYR A 14 -11.29 -28.14 2.73
CA TYR A 14 -10.09 -27.31 2.69
C TYR A 14 -8.87 -28.06 2.14
N LYS A 15 -8.67 -29.33 2.50
CA LYS A 15 -7.59 -30.16 1.90
C LYS A 15 -7.74 -30.29 0.39
N ASN A 16 -8.97 -30.49 -0.08
CA ASN A 16 -9.27 -30.56 -1.51
C ASN A 16 -9.02 -29.22 -2.21
N LEU A 17 -9.43 -28.11 -1.60
CA LEU A 17 -9.15 -26.75 -2.07
C LEU A 17 -7.64 -26.50 -2.15
N LEU A 18 -6.91 -26.74 -1.07
CA LEU A 18 -5.45 -26.54 -0.98
C LEU A 18 -4.72 -27.38 -2.04
N ARG A 19 -5.07 -28.67 -2.20
CA ARG A 19 -4.48 -29.52 -3.24
C ARG A 19 -4.75 -28.96 -4.63
N SER A 20 -5.96 -28.51 -4.91
CA SER A 20 -6.34 -27.98 -6.22
C SER A 20 -5.62 -26.67 -6.54
N VAL A 21 -5.45 -25.79 -5.55
CA VAL A 21 -4.65 -24.55 -5.68
C VAL A 21 -3.18 -24.87 -5.93
N MET A 22 -2.59 -25.80 -5.16
CA MET A 22 -1.17 -26.18 -5.30
C MET A 22 -0.85 -26.92 -6.61
N SER A 23 -1.84 -27.61 -7.18
CA SER A 23 -1.72 -28.30 -8.49
C SER A 23 -2.22 -27.44 -9.66
N GLU A 24 -2.56 -26.17 -9.41
CA GLU A 24 -3.02 -25.21 -10.43
C GLU A 24 -4.26 -25.67 -11.22
N ARG A 25 -5.10 -26.49 -10.59
CA ARG A 25 -6.35 -26.97 -11.16
C ARG A 25 -7.45 -25.92 -10.98
N LEU A 26 -7.44 -24.90 -11.83
CA LEU A 26 -8.33 -23.73 -11.80
C LEU A 26 -9.20 -23.65 -13.07
N PRO A 27 -10.40 -23.02 -13.04
CA PRO A 27 -11.03 -22.33 -11.91
C PRO A 27 -11.69 -23.28 -10.89
N LEU A 28 -11.86 -22.78 -9.66
CA LEU A 28 -12.54 -23.49 -8.56
C LEU A 28 -13.68 -22.63 -8.02
N VAL A 29 -14.72 -23.28 -7.50
CA VAL A 29 -15.84 -22.62 -6.84
C VAL A 29 -15.96 -23.16 -5.42
N CYS A 30 -15.96 -22.26 -4.45
CA CYS A 30 -16.22 -22.57 -3.04
C CYS A 30 -17.50 -21.87 -2.61
N THR A 31 -18.50 -22.63 -2.17
CA THR A 31 -19.80 -22.13 -1.72
C THR A 31 -20.00 -22.36 -0.21
N GLY A 32 -20.93 -21.64 0.40
CA GLY A 32 -21.27 -21.83 1.83
C GLY A 32 -20.37 -21.09 2.83
N LEU A 33 -19.45 -20.25 2.35
CA LEU A 33 -18.57 -19.44 3.20
C LEU A 33 -19.23 -18.10 3.56
N SER A 34 -19.48 -17.87 4.85
CA SER A 34 -19.78 -16.52 5.35
C SER A 34 -18.52 -15.62 5.32
N HIS A 35 -18.67 -14.32 5.60
CA HIS A 35 -17.57 -13.35 5.56
C HIS A 35 -16.34 -13.81 6.35
N ILE A 36 -16.51 -14.12 7.63
CA ILE A 36 -15.39 -14.55 8.49
C ILE A 36 -14.76 -15.87 8.04
N HIS A 37 -15.55 -16.79 7.47
CA HIS A 37 -15.02 -18.03 6.92
C HIS A 37 -14.16 -17.78 5.68
N LYS A 38 -14.51 -16.79 4.83
CA LYS A 38 -13.65 -16.38 3.72
C LYS A 38 -12.31 -15.85 4.24
N ALA A 39 -12.32 -14.98 5.25
CA ALA A 39 -11.10 -14.46 5.87
C ALA A 39 -10.21 -15.59 6.42
N ALA A 40 -10.80 -16.55 7.14
CA ALA A 40 -10.09 -17.71 7.67
C ALA A 40 -9.49 -18.61 6.57
N VAL A 41 -10.25 -18.89 5.51
CA VAL A 41 -9.76 -19.69 4.37
C VAL A 41 -8.63 -18.96 3.63
N ILE A 42 -8.77 -17.66 3.38
CA ILE A 42 -7.72 -16.82 2.75
C ILE A 42 -6.45 -16.82 3.61
N SER A 43 -6.59 -16.61 4.93
CA SER A 43 -5.49 -16.68 5.90
C SER A 43 -4.74 -18.01 5.84
N ALA A 44 -5.49 -19.11 5.87
CA ALA A 44 -4.91 -20.45 5.82
C ALA A 44 -4.25 -20.72 4.45
N LEU A 45 -4.87 -20.34 3.34
CA LEU A 45 -4.30 -20.48 2.00
C LEU A 45 -3.00 -19.70 1.87
N SER A 46 -2.97 -18.43 2.30
CA SER A 46 -1.77 -17.59 2.27
C SER A 46 -0.64 -18.25 3.09
N SER A 47 -0.96 -18.75 4.28
CA SER A 47 0.02 -19.38 5.18
C SER A 47 0.54 -20.73 4.66
N HIS A 48 -0.32 -21.57 4.09
CA HIS A 48 0.06 -22.92 3.64
C HIS A 48 0.69 -22.95 2.25
N THR A 49 0.34 -22.01 1.38
CA THR A 49 0.91 -21.93 0.01
C THR A 49 2.13 -21.02 -0.05
N GLY A 50 2.27 -20.07 0.88
CA GLY A 50 3.28 -19.00 0.81
C GLY A 50 3.07 -18.03 -0.36
N ARG A 51 1.94 -18.13 -1.07
CA ARG A 51 1.59 -17.26 -2.19
C ARG A 51 0.89 -16.02 -1.68
N LYS A 52 1.14 -14.89 -2.34
CA LYS A 52 0.37 -13.66 -2.15
C LYS A 52 -1.00 -13.80 -2.81
N ILE A 53 -2.03 -13.24 -2.20
CA ILE A 53 -3.42 -13.38 -2.66
C ILE A 53 -4.00 -12.01 -2.97
N ALA A 54 -4.61 -11.85 -4.14
CA ALA A 54 -5.46 -10.71 -4.45
C ALA A 54 -6.93 -11.13 -4.33
N VAL A 55 -7.71 -10.40 -3.54
CA VAL A 55 -9.12 -10.68 -3.27
C VAL A 55 -9.95 -9.53 -3.81
N ILE A 56 -10.79 -9.86 -4.79
CA ILE A 56 -11.73 -8.90 -5.39
C ILE A 56 -13.08 -9.04 -4.68
N THR A 57 -13.55 -7.96 -4.07
CA THR A 57 -14.88 -7.86 -3.44
C THR A 57 -15.83 -7.07 -4.33
N HIS A 58 -17.12 -7.08 -3.98
CA HIS A 58 -18.13 -6.36 -4.75
C HIS A 58 -18.14 -4.85 -4.48
N ASP A 59 -17.73 -4.41 -3.29
CA ASP A 59 -17.64 -3.00 -2.90
C ASP A 59 -16.43 -2.72 -1.99
N GLU A 60 -16.20 -1.43 -1.72
CA GLU A 60 -15.08 -0.96 -0.89
C GLU A 60 -15.29 -1.21 0.60
N ALA A 61 -16.54 -1.21 1.08
CA ALA A 61 -16.86 -1.54 2.47
C ALA A 61 -16.43 -2.98 2.79
N SER A 62 -16.81 -3.94 1.95
CA SER A 62 -16.42 -5.35 2.09
C SER A 62 -14.91 -5.56 1.94
N ALA A 63 -14.24 -4.77 1.10
CA ALA A 63 -12.78 -4.84 0.93
C ALA A 63 -12.04 -4.42 2.21
N ASN A 64 -12.53 -3.36 2.85
CA ASN A 64 -11.98 -2.85 4.11
C ASN A 64 -12.30 -3.78 5.29
N GLU A 65 -13.56 -4.23 5.42
CA GLU A 65 -13.95 -5.20 6.46
C GLU A 65 -13.08 -6.46 6.38
N LEU A 66 -12.94 -7.03 5.18
CA LEU A 66 -12.14 -8.23 4.98
C LEU A 66 -10.65 -7.99 5.29
N ARG A 67 -10.12 -6.82 4.94
CA ARG A 67 -8.73 -6.44 5.24
C ARG A 67 -8.51 -6.40 6.75
N ASP A 68 -9.42 -5.77 7.50
CA ASP A 68 -9.29 -5.62 8.95
C ASP A 68 -9.42 -6.98 9.67
N ASP A 69 -10.29 -7.87 9.18
CA ASP A 69 -10.36 -9.27 9.63
C ASP A 69 -9.04 -10.02 9.38
N LEU A 70 -8.45 -9.88 8.20
CA LEU A 70 -7.17 -10.51 7.85
C LEU A 70 -6.01 -9.98 8.70
N ILE A 71 -5.98 -8.66 8.98
CA ILE A 71 -5.03 -8.05 9.91
C ILE A 71 -5.20 -8.66 11.30
N SER A 72 -6.44 -8.80 11.77
CA SER A 72 -6.75 -9.41 13.08
C SER A 72 -6.33 -10.88 13.17
N LEU A 73 -6.32 -11.60 12.05
CA LEU A 73 -5.79 -12.97 11.95
C LEU A 73 -4.25 -13.04 11.94
N GLY A 74 -3.59 -11.91 11.70
CA GLY A 74 -2.13 -11.73 11.75
C GLY A 74 -1.45 -11.65 10.38
N LEU A 75 -2.19 -11.38 9.30
CA LEU A 75 -1.62 -11.17 7.97
C LEU A 75 -1.30 -9.71 7.70
N LYS A 76 -0.33 -9.48 6.81
CA LYS A 76 -0.09 -8.16 6.23
C LYS A 76 -1.08 -7.93 5.09
N ALA A 77 -2.28 -7.46 5.42
CA ALA A 77 -3.31 -7.14 4.44
C ALA A 77 -3.35 -5.66 4.10
N VAL A 78 -3.38 -5.35 2.81
CA VAL A 78 -3.50 -3.98 2.27
C VAL A 78 -4.77 -3.87 1.43
N ASN A 79 -5.43 -2.70 1.46
CA ASN A 79 -6.57 -2.41 0.62
C ASN A 79 -6.17 -1.40 -0.46
N PHE A 80 -6.47 -1.68 -1.73
CA PHE A 80 -6.29 -0.71 -2.81
C PHE A 80 -7.62 0.03 -3.05
N PRO A 81 -7.74 1.30 -2.62
CA PRO A 81 -9.01 1.99 -2.63
C PRO A 81 -9.39 2.47 -4.04
N LEU A 82 -10.66 2.77 -4.22
CA LEU A 82 -11.16 3.38 -5.44
C LEU A 82 -10.49 4.74 -5.68
N ARG A 83 -10.24 5.10 -6.93
CA ARG A 83 -9.83 6.47 -7.24
C ARG A 83 -11.02 7.42 -7.04
N ASP A 84 -10.83 8.43 -6.21
CA ASP A 84 -11.75 9.55 -6.13
C ASP A 84 -11.59 10.47 -7.36
N TYR A 85 -12.69 10.75 -8.06
CA TYR A 85 -12.69 11.61 -9.24
C TYR A 85 -13.26 12.98 -8.88
N CYS A 86 -12.40 13.98 -8.73
CA CYS A 86 -12.84 15.37 -8.69
C CYS A 86 -13.09 15.89 -10.10
N ILE A 87 -14.35 16.07 -10.49
CA ILE A 87 -14.75 16.69 -11.76
C ILE A 87 -14.98 18.19 -11.51
N GLY A 88 -13.96 19.02 -11.77
CA GLY A 88 -14.05 20.48 -11.73
C GLY A 88 -13.01 21.15 -10.80
N PRO A 89 -12.80 22.48 -10.94
CA PRO A 89 -11.88 23.22 -10.09
C PRO A 89 -12.52 23.53 -8.74
N LEU A 90 -12.48 22.57 -7.83
CA LEU A 90 -12.81 22.78 -6.42
C LEU A 90 -11.55 23.21 -5.67
N ALA A 91 -11.57 24.42 -5.10
CA ALA A 91 -10.56 24.82 -4.14
C ALA A 91 -10.66 23.91 -2.91
N GLY A 92 -9.54 23.27 -2.51
CA GLY A 92 -9.46 22.46 -1.29
C GLY A 92 -9.85 20.99 -1.41
N TYR A 93 -9.70 20.36 -2.58
CA TYR A 93 -9.92 18.91 -2.69
C TYR A 93 -8.86 18.13 -1.89
N SER A 94 -9.28 17.03 -1.26
CA SER A 94 -8.39 16.14 -0.52
C SER A 94 -7.64 15.22 -1.48
N LYS A 95 -6.31 15.11 -1.31
CA LYS A 95 -5.46 14.13 -2.02
C LYS A 95 -5.34 12.79 -1.29
N GLU A 96 -6.12 12.58 -0.24
CA GLU A 96 -5.98 11.41 0.63
C GLU A 96 -6.09 10.08 -0.13
N TYR A 97 -7.05 9.95 -1.06
CA TYR A 97 -7.19 8.74 -1.88
C TYR A 97 -6.00 8.54 -2.83
N GLU A 98 -5.45 9.61 -3.41
CA GLU A 98 -4.25 9.52 -4.26
C GLU A 98 -3.03 9.07 -3.45
N HIS A 99 -2.88 9.60 -2.23
CA HIS A 99 -1.84 9.21 -1.29
C HIS A 99 -1.99 7.73 -0.88
N LYS A 100 -3.19 7.28 -0.46
CA LYS A 100 -3.45 5.87 -0.10
C LYS A 100 -3.15 4.90 -1.25
N ARG A 101 -3.53 5.28 -2.48
CA ARG A 101 -3.24 4.46 -3.67
C ARG A 101 -1.74 4.37 -3.93
N THR A 102 -1.02 5.49 -3.86
CA THR A 102 0.43 5.53 -4.09
C THR A 102 1.18 4.72 -3.03
N ASP A 103 0.79 4.87 -1.76
CA ASP A 103 1.33 4.09 -0.65
C ASP A 103 1.11 2.58 -0.86
N THR A 104 -0.13 2.19 -1.16
CA THR A 104 -0.47 0.78 -1.44
C THR A 104 0.35 0.22 -2.60
N LEU A 105 0.50 0.95 -3.71
CA LEU A 105 1.31 0.51 -4.84
C LEU A 105 2.79 0.39 -4.48
N SER A 106 3.32 1.26 -3.61
CA SER A 106 4.68 1.14 -3.09
C SER A 106 4.85 -0.15 -2.28
N VAL A 107 3.92 -0.45 -1.37
CA VAL A 107 3.93 -1.70 -0.58
C VAL A 107 3.82 -2.93 -1.47
N LEU A 108 2.98 -2.87 -2.52
CA LEU A 108 2.86 -3.95 -3.50
C LEU A 108 4.17 -4.15 -4.29
N SER A 109 4.83 -3.06 -4.71
CA SER A 109 6.11 -3.09 -5.43
C SER A 109 7.24 -3.65 -4.57
N ASP A 110 7.29 -3.28 -3.29
CA ASP A 110 8.25 -3.82 -2.31
C ASP A 110 7.94 -5.28 -1.93
N GLY A 111 6.72 -5.72 -2.25
CA GLY A 111 6.26 -7.05 -1.95
C GLY A 111 6.05 -7.31 -0.45
N ALA A 112 5.86 -6.26 0.36
CA ALA A 112 5.73 -6.33 1.80
C ALA A 112 4.28 -6.61 2.27
N PHE A 113 3.58 -7.53 1.59
CA PHE A 113 2.19 -7.87 1.87
C PHE A 113 1.93 -9.36 1.64
N ASP A 114 0.90 -9.89 2.31
CA ASP A 114 0.39 -11.26 2.14
C ASP A 114 -0.89 -11.25 1.29
N VAL A 115 -1.79 -10.30 1.57
CA VAL A 115 -3.10 -10.20 0.91
C VAL A 115 -3.37 -8.77 0.46
N LEU A 116 -3.83 -8.63 -0.77
CA LEU A 116 -4.41 -7.40 -1.32
C LEU A 116 -5.93 -7.57 -1.37
N THR A 117 -6.68 -6.69 -0.72
CA THR A 117 -8.11 -6.55 -0.92
C THR A 117 -8.38 -5.38 -1.86
N VAL A 118 -9.37 -5.53 -2.74
CA VAL A 118 -9.73 -4.50 -3.72
C VAL A 118 -11.20 -4.67 -4.10
N SER A 119 -11.95 -3.59 -4.24
CA SER A 119 -13.29 -3.65 -4.80
C SER A 119 -13.24 -3.88 -6.31
N LEU A 120 -14.31 -4.43 -6.89
CA LEU A 120 -14.40 -4.63 -8.34
C LEU A 120 -14.17 -3.31 -9.10
N ASP A 121 -14.78 -2.22 -8.64
CA ASP A 121 -14.65 -0.90 -9.26
C ASP A 121 -13.22 -0.36 -9.21
N ALA A 122 -12.47 -0.61 -8.13
CA ALA A 122 -11.08 -0.22 -8.03
C ALA A 122 -10.16 -1.12 -8.88
N ALA A 123 -10.49 -2.41 -9.00
CA ALA A 123 -9.69 -3.40 -9.74
C ALA A 123 -9.71 -3.16 -11.26
N VAL A 124 -10.81 -2.62 -11.80
CA VAL A 124 -10.93 -2.33 -13.25
C VAL A 124 -10.30 -1.01 -13.66
N GLN A 125 -9.88 -0.17 -12.70
CA GLN A 125 -9.23 1.10 -13.00
C GLN A 125 -7.76 0.93 -13.34
N TYR A 126 -7.32 1.54 -14.44
CA TYR A 126 -5.90 1.67 -14.73
C TYR A 126 -5.17 2.45 -13.63
N THR A 127 -3.93 2.04 -13.37
CA THR A 127 -3.05 2.67 -12.39
C THR A 127 -1.64 2.84 -12.96
N VAL A 128 -0.77 3.48 -12.19
CA VAL A 128 0.63 3.72 -12.57
C VAL A 128 1.35 2.39 -12.82
N PRO A 129 2.04 2.21 -13.97
CA PRO A 129 2.83 1.01 -14.22
C PRO A 129 3.96 0.84 -13.19
N PRO A 130 4.31 -0.41 -12.80
CA PRO A 130 5.36 -0.66 -11.81
C PRO A 130 6.70 0.00 -12.16
N GLU A 131 7.08 0.03 -13.43
CA GLU A 131 8.35 0.61 -13.88
C GLU A 131 8.34 2.14 -13.72
N THR A 132 7.20 2.78 -13.97
CA THR A 132 7.04 4.22 -13.78
C THR A 132 7.10 4.57 -12.30
N LEU A 133 6.42 3.80 -11.45
CA LEU A 133 6.48 3.99 -9.99
C LEU A 133 7.92 3.83 -9.49
N ASN A 134 8.60 2.76 -9.89
CA ASN A 134 9.96 2.48 -9.42
C ASN A 134 10.98 3.53 -9.89
N ARG A 135 10.83 4.12 -11.08
CA ARG A 135 11.67 5.24 -11.53
C ARG A 135 11.42 6.54 -10.77
N ALA A 136 10.20 6.75 -10.27
CA ALA A 136 9.85 7.94 -9.51
C ALA A 136 10.28 7.86 -8.04
N ARG A 137 10.60 6.66 -7.55
CA ARG A 137 11.07 6.42 -6.17
C ARG A 137 12.56 6.74 -6.04
N PHE A 138 12.92 7.22 -4.86
CA PHE A 138 14.31 7.42 -4.47
C PHE A 138 14.45 7.31 -2.95
N THR A 139 15.68 7.11 -2.50
CA THR A 139 16.03 7.01 -1.09
C THR A 139 17.09 8.05 -0.79
N LEU A 140 16.93 8.75 0.32
CA LEU A 140 17.90 9.71 0.85
C LEU A 140 18.50 9.14 2.13
N LYS A 141 19.80 9.30 2.32
CA LYS A 141 20.54 8.89 3.52
C LYS A 141 21.49 10.00 3.96
N ALA A 142 21.82 10.00 5.24
CA ALA A 142 22.91 10.84 5.74
C ALA A 142 24.24 10.46 5.05
N GLY A 143 25.00 11.48 4.66
CA GLY A 143 26.22 11.38 3.84
C GLY A 143 26.00 11.39 2.33
N ASP A 144 24.76 11.38 1.85
CA ASP A 144 24.49 11.52 0.41
C ASP A 144 24.71 12.98 -0.04
N ASN A 145 25.27 13.17 -1.25
CA ASN A 145 25.31 14.48 -1.90
C ASN A 145 24.03 14.68 -2.72
N GLU A 146 23.20 15.65 -2.34
CA GLU A 146 21.92 15.96 -3.00
C GLU A 146 21.71 17.48 -3.03
N ASP A 147 21.51 18.03 -4.24
CA ASP A 147 21.17 19.43 -4.42
C ASP A 147 19.70 19.68 -4.05
N ILE A 148 19.47 20.64 -3.16
CA ILE A 148 18.13 20.99 -2.65
C ILE A 148 17.19 21.41 -3.79
N SER A 149 17.70 22.11 -4.81
CA SER A 149 16.89 22.59 -5.94
C SER A 149 16.45 21.43 -6.86
N ALA A 150 17.36 20.49 -7.15
CA ALA A 150 17.08 19.27 -7.88
C ALA A 150 16.09 18.37 -7.12
N LEU A 151 16.29 18.17 -5.81
CA LEU A 151 15.38 17.42 -4.96
C LEU A 151 13.98 18.04 -4.95
N SER A 152 13.90 19.37 -4.78
CA SER A 152 12.63 20.10 -4.83
C SER A 152 11.91 19.91 -6.16
N SER A 153 12.63 19.96 -7.28
CA SER A 153 12.09 19.75 -8.62
C SER A 153 11.58 18.33 -8.81
N ARG A 154 12.31 17.32 -8.33
CA ARG A 154 11.90 15.91 -8.36
C ARG A 154 10.61 15.68 -7.58
N LEU A 155 10.49 16.27 -6.38
CA LEU A 155 9.29 16.16 -5.54
C LEU A 155 8.08 16.84 -6.17
N VAL A 156 8.23 18.04 -6.73
CA VAL A 156 7.16 18.72 -7.46
C VAL A 156 6.70 17.88 -8.67
N ASN A 157 7.64 17.31 -9.42
CA ASN A 157 7.32 16.41 -10.53
C ASN A 157 6.63 15.11 -10.09
N ALA A 158 6.89 14.66 -8.85
CA ALA A 158 6.20 13.54 -8.22
C ALA A 158 4.83 13.92 -7.62
N GLY A 159 4.41 15.19 -7.70
CA GLY A 159 3.10 15.66 -7.26
C GLY A 159 3.07 16.22 -5.82
N TYR A 160 4.22 16.35 -5.17
CA TYR A 160 4.32 16.99 -3.85
C TYR A 160 4.09 18.50 -3.98
N VAL A 161 3.56 19.09 -2.91
CA VAL A 161 3.30 20.53 -2.82
C VAL A 161 4.38 21.19 -1.97
N ARG A 162 5.07 22.18 -2.54
CA ARG A 162 5.96 23.05 -1.78
C ARG A 162 5.12 24.05 -0.99
N SER A 163 5.34 24.12 0.32
CA SER A 163 4.66 25.04 1.24
C SER A 163 5.67 25.79 2.11
N GLU A 164 5.21 26.84 2.80
CA GLU A 164 6.06 27.56 3.77
C GLU A 164 6.35 26.72 5.01
N LEU A 165 5.39 25.89 5.43
CA LEU A 165 5.49 24.93 6.52
C LEU A 165 4.94 23.58 6.04
N CYS A 166 5.64 22.49 6.36
CA CYS A 166 5.20 21.14 6.04
C CYS A 166 4.17 20.67 7.09
N GLU A 167 2.88 20.74 6.75
CA GLU A 167 1.79 20.43 7.69
C GLU A 167 1.09 19.09 7.38
N GLY A 168 1.15 18.61 6.13
CA GLY A 168 0.42 17.44 5.69
C GLY A 168 1.19 16.52 4.76
N ILE A 169 0.71 15.28 4.64
CA ILE A 169 1.27 14.26 3.74
C ILE A 169 1.35 14.81 2.30
N GLY A 170 2.45 14.52 1.62
CA GLY A 170 2.67 15.00 0.25
C GLY A 170 3.10 16.47 0.18
N GLN A 171 3.48 17.08 1.30
CA GLN A 171 4.04 18.42 1.35
C GLN A 171 5.53 18.40 1.70
N PHE A 172 6.22 19.48 1.33
CA PHE A 172 7.57 19.76 1.81
C PHE A 172 7.80 21.27 1.92
N SER A 173 8.75 21.66 2.77
CA SER A 173 9.19 23.05 2.94
C SER A 173 10.71 23.14 2.96
N VAL A 174 11.24 24.27 2.51
CA VAL A 174 12.69 24.52 2.40
C VAL A 174 13.02 25.83 3.06
N ARG A 175 13.91 25.81 4.05
CA ARG A 175 14.34 26.97 4.84
C ARG A 175 15.85 26.95 5.01
N GLY A 176 16.58 27.55 4.06
CA GLY A 176 18.04 27.45 4.01
C GLY A 176 18.47 26.00 3.82
N GLY A 177 19.32 25.48 4.72
CA GLY A 177 19.75 24.08 4.73
C GLY A 177 18.78 23.11 5.41
N ILE A 178 17.58 23.55 5.82
CA ILE A 178 16.57 22.67 6.44
C ILE A 178 15.51 22.33 5.40
N PHE A 179 15.25 21.03 5.24
CA PHE A 179 14.24 20.49 4.35
C PHE A 179 13.27 19.60 5.14
N ASP A 180 12.05 20.09 5.35
CA ASP A 180 10.98 19.32 5.99
C ASP A 180 10.13 18.66 4.90
N ILE A 181 9.84 17.38 5.02
CA ILE A 181 9.00 16.64 4.08
C ILE A 181 8.08 15.69 4.84
N PHE A 182 6.86 15.52 4.35
CA PHE A 182 5.96 14.48 4.82
C PHE A 182 5.74 13.46 3.70
N PRO A 183 6.52 12.36 3.67
CA PRO A 183 6.40 11.36 2.63
C PRO A 183 5.03 10.66 2.64
N VAL A 184 4.53 10.32 1.45
CA VAL A 184 3.34 9.46 1.32
C VAL A 184 3.66 8.08 1.90
N GLY A 185 2.82 7.60 2.82
CA GLY A 185 3.01 6.31 3.51
C GLY A 185 3.87 6.35 4.77
N ALA A 186 4.53 7.48 5.08
CA ALA A 186 5.26 7.62 6.34
C ALA A 186 4.31 7.90 7.52
N PRO A 187 4.59 7.39 8.73
CA PRO A 187 3.77 7.63 9.92
C PRO A 187 3.92 9.06 10.47
N GLN A 188 5.02 9.74 10.15
CA GLN A 188 5.36 11.09 10.61
C GLN A 188 6.24 11.80 9.57
N PRO A 189 6.26 13.15 9.54
CA PRO A 189 7.17 13.89 8.68
C PRO A 189 8.63 13.62 9.06
N CYS A 190 9.56 13.96 8.16
CA CYS A 190 10.98 13.97 8.46
C CYS A 190 11.60 15.32 8.13
N ARG A 191 12.66 15.64 8.89
CA ARG A 191 13.52 16.80 8.70
C ARG A 191 14.88 16.34 8.23
N ILE A 192 15.32 16.90 7.11
CA ILE A 192 16.62 16.66 6.50
C ILE A 192 17.44 17.94 6.66
N GLU A 193 18.61 17.83 7.28
CA GLU A 193 19.55 18.92 7.48
C GLU A 193 20.70 18.77 6.48
N PHE A 194 21.00 19.86 5.77
CA PHE A 194 22.04 19.93 4.75
C PHE A 194 23.22 20.78 5.21
N TRP A 195 24.44 20.31 4.91
CA TRP A 195 25.67 21.09 4.99
C TRP A 195 26.23 21.30 3.58
N GLY A 196 25.91 22.45 2.98
CA GLY A 196 26.14 22.65 1.55
C GLY A 196 25.24 21.71 0.73
N ASP A 197 25.86 20.83 -0.06
CA ASP A 197 25.16 19.85 -0.90
C ASP A 197 25.13 18.45 -0.27
N GLU A 198 25.62 18.28 0.96
CA GLU A 198 25.64 17.01 1.68
C GLU A 198 24.50 16.93 2.70
N ILE A 199 23.83 15.78 2.78
CA ILE A 199 22.85 15.49 3.82
C ILE A 199 23.61 15.15 5.11
N ASP A 200 23.58 16.06 6.08
CA ASP A 200 24.23 15.87 7.38
C ASP A 200 23.41 14.92 8.26
N ASN A 201 22.10 15.16 8.38
CA ASN A 201 21.25 14.40 9.28
C ASN A 201 19.81 14.27 8.77
N ILE A 202 19.16 13.15 9.12
CA ILE A 202 17.73 12.91 8.89
C ILE A 202 17.09 12.54 10.23
N SER A 203 16.08 13.32 10.64
CA SER A 203 15.32 13.10 11.86
C SER A 203 13.82 12.99 11.55
N TYR A 204 13.07 12.34 12.44
CA TYR A 204 11.63 12.08 12.32
C TYR A 204 10.87 12.67 13.51
#